data_AF-A0AAD5Q8I6-F1
#
_entry.id   AF-A0AAD5Q8I6-F1
#
_cell.length_a   1.000
_cell.length_b   1.000
_cell.length_c   1.000
_cell.angle_alpha   90.00
_cell.angle_beta   90.00
_cell.angle_gamma   90.00
#
_symmetry.space_group_name_H-M   'P 1'
#
loop_
_entity.id
_entity.type
_entity.pdbx_description
1 polymer ?
#
loop_
_entity_poly.entity_id
_entity_poly.type
_entity_poly.pdbx_seq_one_letter_code
_entity_poly.pdbx_strand_id
1 'polypeptide(L)'
;MVEPEPQDFGFGSETLDQYATYEDYLDAQLTETDLFYLEDEELARQLCIIFIRDKNPKGQEISGYIDYAFRLKTEPFEPYFERKKRLLPKPSDLSYYNWETQTSTSNSTPNFQVIADSETGLLFKNKRDRKVVNVDPKANPGDNSTRTEIRTKEYLQVVIYDHMTRRKT
;
A
#
# COMPACT_ATOMS: atom_id res chain seq x y z
N MET A 1 36.39 38.49 -9.34
CA MET A 1 35.66 37.26 -9.71
C MET A 1 36.29 36.16 -8.90
N VAL A 2 35.57 35.64 -7.91
CA VAL A 2 36.07 34.63 -6.96
C VAL A 2 35.24 33.38 -7.21
N GLU A 3 35.89 32.27 -7.54
CA GLU A 3 35.23 30.96 -7.68
C GLU A 3 34.73 30.48 -6.30
N PRO A 4 33.52 29.89 -6.21
CA PRO A 4 33.06 29.32 -4.96
C PRO A 4 33.75 27.98 -4.67
N GLU A 5 34.21 27.80 -3.44
CA GLU A 5 34.79 26.55 -2.94
C GLU A 5 33.78 25.39 -2.92
N PRO A 6 34.26 24.12 -3.05
CA PRO A 6 33.40 22.95 -3.02
C PRO A 6 32.79 22.75 -1.63
N GLN A 7 31.46 22.63 -1.57
CA GLN A 7 30.75 22.23 -0.36
C GLN A 7 31.02 20.75 -0.08
N ASP A 8 31.68 20.49 1.03
CA ASP A 8 31.89 19.17 1.60
C ASP A 8 30.54 18.61 2.09
N PHE A 9 29.96 17.67 1.35
CA PHE A 9 28.80 16.91 1.81
C PHE A 9 29.28 15.81 2.75
N GLY A 10 29.65 16.23 3.96
CA GLY A 10 29.94 15.33 5.07
C GLY A 10 28.69 14.51 5.41
N PHE A 11 28.62 13.27 4.92
CA PHE A 11 27.80 12.23 5.54
C PHE A 11 28.47 11.86 6.87
N GLY A 12 28.21 12.71 7.87
CA GLY A 12 28.61 12.50 9.25
C GLY A 12 27.93 11.27 9.83
N SER A 13 28.76 10.31 10.22
CA SER A 13 28.48 9.24 11.16
C SER A 13 28.19 9.80 12.56
N GLU A 14 27.12 10.57 12.71
CA GLU A 14 26.70 11.18 13.98
C GLU A 14 25.22 10.90 14.20
N THR A 15 24.85 9.77 14.83
CA THR A 15 23.49 9.62 15.40
C THR A 15 23.24 8.35 16.23
N LEU A 16 24.18 7.39 16.31
CA LEU A 16 23.97 6.17 17.11
C LEU A 16 24.56 6.23 18.52
N ASP A 17 25.59 7.03 18.76
CA ASP A 17 26.25 7.13 20.08
C ASP A 17 25.47 7.98 21.10
N GLN A 18 24.38 8.62 20.66
CA GLN A 18 23.56 9.49 21.51
C GLN A 18 22.43 8.73 22.24
N TYR A 19 22.26 7.43 21.97
CA TYR A 19 21.21 6.60 22.55
C TYR A 19 21.82 5.45 23.34
N ALA A 20 21.32 5.21 24.55
CA ALA A 20 21.89 4.22 25.46
C ALA A 20 21.62 2.77 25.01
N THR A 21 20.56 2.56 24.24
CA THR A 21 20.18 1.27 23.64
C THR A 21 19.61 1.47 22.23
N TYR A 22 19.55 0.38 21.46
CA TYR A 22 18.90 0.40 20.13
C TYR A 22 17.40 0.68 20.23
N GLU A 23 16.76 0.27 21.33
CA GLU A 23 15.36 0.62 21.63
C GLU A 23 15.21 2.14 21.85
N ASP A 24 16.15 2.79 22.56
CA ASP A 24 16.13 4.25 22.74
C ASP A 24 16.32 5.01 21.41
N TYR A 25 17.05 4.42 20.45
CA TYR A 25 17.16 4.95 19.09
C TYR A 25 15.86 4.79 18.30
N LEU A 26 15.16 3.66 18.44
CA LEU A 26 13.84 3.46 17.83
C LEU A 26 12.80 4.42 18.43
N ASP A 27 12.83 4.62 19.75
CA ASP A 27 11.95 5.54 20.48
C ASP A 27 12.19 7.00 20.09
N ALA A 28 13.44 7.39 19.82
CA ALA A 28 13.75 8.73 19.34
C ALA A 28 13.40 8.96 17.86
N GLN A 29 13.26 7.88 17.08
CA GLN A 29 12.81 7.91 15.69
C GLN A 29 11.29 7.76 15.55
N LEU A 30 10.59 7.34 16.61
CA LEU A 30 9.13 7.39 16.72
C LEU A 30 8.70 8.84 16.89
N THR A 31 8.22 9.46 15.81
CA THR A 31 7.70 10.82 15.85
C THR A 31 6.27 10.83 16.41
N GLU A 32 5.77 11.99 16.84
CA GLU A 32 4.32 12.16 17.08
C GLU A 32 3.48 11.72 15.88
N THR A 33 4.04 11.75 14.67
CA THR A 33 3.41 11.20 13.46
C THR A 33 3.26 9.69 13.55
N ASP A 34 4.26 8.95 14.04
CA ASP A 34 4.22 7.49 14.18
C ASP A 34 3.30 7.05 15.31
N LEU A 35 3.25 7.80 16.42
CA LEU A 35 2.22 7.62 17.45
C LEU A 35 0.82 8.01 16.94
N PHE A 36 0.69 9.08 16.13
CA PHE A 36 -0.54 9.44 15.43
C PHE A 36 -1.00 8.33 14.46
N TYR A 37 -0.06 7.61 13.83
CA TYR A 37 -0.37 6.45 12.99
C TYR A 37 -0.78 5.21 13.79
N LEU A 38 -0.31 5.06 15.03
CA LEU A 38 -0.57 3.91 15.89
C LEU A 38 -1.79 4.06 16.81
N GLU A 39 -2.17 5.28 17.18
CA GLU A 39 -3.22 5.55 18.18
C GLU A 39 -4.61 5.87 17.60
N ASP A 40 -4.75 6.07 16.29
CA ASP A 40 -6.03 6.48 15.71
C ASP A 40 -6.89 5.31 15.18
N GLU A 41 -7.88 4.88 15.98
CA GLU A 41 -9.01 4.06 15.50
C GLU A 41 -9.73 4.68 14.28
N GLU A 42 -9.58 5.98 14.01
CA GLU A 42 -10.08 6.64 12.79
C GLU A 42 -9.23 6.35 11.55
N LEU A 43 -7.94 5.95 11.64
CA LEU A 43 -7.18 5.53 10.46
C LEU A 43 -7.56 4.11 9.98
N ALA A 44 -8.23 3.33 10.84
CA ALA A 44 -9.01 2.15 10.43
C ALA A 44 -10.15 2.49 9.44
N ARG A 45 -10.33 3.77 9.07
CA ARG A 45 -11.24 4.31 8.04
C ARG A 45 -10.54 4.67 6.73
N GLN A 46 -9.22 4.49 6.60
CA GLN A 46 -8.53 4.56 5.31
C GLN A 46 -8.74 3.26 4.55
N LEU A 47 -9.71 3.30 3.64
CA LEU A 47 -10.06 2.17 2.81
C LEU A 47 -9.14 2.20 1.58
N CYS A 48 -7.93 1.67 1.78
CA CYS A 48 -6.88 1.66 0.77
C CYS A 48 -6.87 0.32 0.01
N ILE A 49 -6.84 0.40 -1.32
CA ILE A 49 -6.59 -0.73 -2.20
C ILE A 49 -5.21 -0.55 -2.82
N ILE A 50 -4.34 -1.54 -2.64
CA ILE A 50 -3.00 -1.55 -3.22
C ILE A 50 -2.98 -2.52 -4.40
N PHE A 51 -2.72 -2.02 -5.60
CA PHE A 51 -2.35 -2.84 -6.73
C PHE A 51 -0.85 -3.10 -6.72
N ILE A 52 -0.46 -4.37 -6.85
CA ILE A 52 0.94 -4.77 -7.07
C ILE A 52 0.99 -5.66 -8.30
N ARG A 53 1.97 -5.41 -9.17
CA ARG A 53 2.43 -6.33 -10.21
C ARG A 53 3.91 -6.58 -10.00
N ASP A 54 4.29 -7.85 -9.89
CA ASP A 54 5.67 -8.25 -9.74
C ASP A 54 5.88 -9.76 -9.93
N LYS A 55 7.09 -10.27 -9.73
CA LYS A 55 7.40 -11.70 -9.80
C LYS A 55 7.31 -12.38 -8.44
N ASN A 56 6.67 -13.55 -8.41
CA ASN A 56 6.68 -14.44 -7.24
C ASN A 56 8.06 -15.12 -7.07
N PRO A 57 8.32 -15.87 -5.97
CA PRO A 57 9.60 -16.54 -5.76
C PRO A 57 10.00 -17.56 -6.84
N LYS A 58 9.06 -18.02 -7.67
CA LYS A 58 9.31 -18.89 -8.82
C LYS A 58 9.68 -18.10 -10.09
N GLY A 59 9.75 -16.77 -10.01
CA GLY A 59 10.02 -15.87 -11.14
C GLY A 59 8.81 -15.58 -12.02
N GLN A 60 7.62 -16.08 -11.67
CA GLN A 60 6.41 -15.91 -12.47
C GLN A 60 5.78 -14.56 -12.18
N GLU A 61 5.35 -13.86 -13.22
CA GLU A 61 4.68 -12.59 -13.07
C GLU A 61 3.27 -12.78 -12.51
N ILE A 62 2.98 -12.02 -11.46
CA ILE A 62 1.70 -11.99 -10.76
C ILE A 62 1.24 -10.55 -10.61
N SER A 63 -0.06 -10.34 -10.57
CA SER A 63 -0.66 -9.05 -10.21
C SER A 63 -1.92 -9.22 -9.38
N GLY A 64 -2.29 -8.21 -8.61
CA GLY A 64 -3.53 -8.25 -7.87
C GLY A 64 -3.78 -6.98 -7.07
N TYR A 65 -5.03 -6.82 -6.67
CA TYR A 65 -5.51 -5.75 -5.81
C TYR A 65 -5.66 -6.28 -4.39
N ILE A 66 -5.08 -5.59 -3.41
CA ILE A 66 -5.04 -5.97 -2.00
C ILE A 66 -5.86 -4.96 -1.21
N ASP A 67 -6.85 -5.42 -0.45
CA ASP A 67 -7.48 -4.62 0.60
C ASP A 67 -6.50 -4.49 1.76
N TYR A 68 -5.83 -3.34 1.87
CA TYR A 68 -4.72 -3.17 2.80
C TYR A 68 -5.19 -3.32 4.26
N ALA A 69 -6.31 -2.70 4.61
CA ALA A 69 -6.86 -2.77 5.96
C ALA A 69 -7.28 -4.21 6.34
N PHE A 70 -7.86 -4.97 5.40
CA PHE A 70 -8.17 -6.38 5.66
C PHE A 70 -6.91 -7.22 5.80
N ARG A 71 -5.88 -6.97 4.96
CA ARG A 71 -4.63 -7.71 5.04
C ARG A 71 -3.90 -7.44 6.35
N LEU A 72 -3.83 -6.18 6.78
CA LEU A 72 -3.25 -5.78 8.05
C LEU A 72 -3.91 -6.49 9.25
N LYS A 73 -5.23 -6.69 9.20
CA LYS A 73 -5.99 -7.37 10.27
C LYS A 73 -5.83 -8.89 10.30
N THR A 74 -5.43 -9.51 9.18
CA THR A 74 -5.48 -10.98 9.01
C THR A 74 -4.11 -11.63 8.86
N GLU A 75 -3.05 -10.83 8.82
CA GLU A 75 -1.67 -11.31 8.66
C GLU A 75 -0.74 -10.49 9.56
N PRO A 76 0.30 -11.09 10.17
CA PRO A 76 1.34 -10.32 10.86
C PRO A 76 2.09 -9.44 9.86
N PHE A 77 2.09 -8.13 10.10
CA PHE A 77 2.71 -7.16 9.19
C PHE A 77 4.14 -6.76 9.54
N GLU A 78 4.59 -7.10 10.75
CA GLU A 78 5.93 -6.82 11.26
C GLU A 78 7.02 -7.25 10.25
N PRO A 79 6.96 -8.44 9.62
CA PRO A 79 7.99 -8.84 8.65
C PRO A 79 8.03 -7.98 7.37
N TYR A 80 6.90 -7.35 6.98
CA TYR A 80 6.87 -6.43 5.85
C TYR A 80 7.49 -5.08 6.23
N PHE A 81 7.16 -4.56 7.41
CA PHE A 81 7.71 -3.30 7.93
C PHE A 81 9.22 -3.40 8.18
N GLU A 82 9.68 -4.55 8.69
CA GLU A 82 11.10 -4.86 8.86
C GLU A 82 11.82 -5.18 7.54
N ARG A 83 11.13 -5.15 6.39
CA ARG A 83 11.64 -5.52 5.05
C ARG A 83 12.19 -6.94 4.94
N LYS A 84 11.86 -7.83 5.89
CA LYS A 84 12.20 -9.26 5.84
C LYS A 84 11.32 -10.01 4.84
N LYS A 85 10.17 -9.44 4.48
CA LYS A 85 9.19 -10.03 3.56
C LYS A 85 8.68 -8.97 2.59
N ARG A 86 8.50 -9.34 1.33
CA ARG A 86 7.90 -8.47 0.30
C ARG A 86 6.39 -8.68 0.26
N LEU A 87 5.62 -7.59 0.22
CA LEU A 87 4.16 -7.66 0.02
C LEU A 87 3.88 -8.06 -1.42
N LEU A 88 3.31 -9.24 -1.64
CA LEU A 88 2.92 -9.75 -2.94
C LEU A 88 1.44 -10.12 -2.95
N PRO A 89 0.76 -10.02 -4.11
CA PRO A 89 -0.61 -10.51 -4.27
C PRO A 89 -0.72 -12.00 -3.95
N LYS A 90 -1.81 -12.37 -3.28
CA LYS A 90 -2.19 -13.73 -2.93
C LYS A 90 -3.55 -14.08 -3.56
N PRO A 91 -3.81 -15.36 -3.86
CA PRO A 91 -5.12 -15.81 -4.35
C PRO A 91 -6.32 -15.45 -3.46
N SER A 92 -6.09 -15.08 -2.20
CA SER A 92 -7.10 -14.66 -1.22
C SER A 92 -7.42 -13.16 -1.22
N ASP A 93 -6.67 -12.34 -1.99
CA ASP A 93 -6.90 -10.88 -2.05
C ASP A 93 -8.13 -10.52 -2.90
N LEU A 94 -8.43 -9.21 -2.99
CA LEU A 94 -9.53 -8.70 -3.81
C LEU A 94 -9.46 -9.22 -5.24
N SER A 95 -8.25 -9.33 -5.77
CA SER A 95 -7.99 -10.14 -6.95
C SER A 95 -6.57 -10.65 -6.98
N TYR A 96 -6.38 -11.69 -7.77
CA TYR A 96 -5.07 -12.23 -8.10
C TYR A 96 -5.10 -12.69 -9.55
N TYR A 97 -3.98 -12.51 -10.23
CA TYR A 97 -3.74 -13.03 -11.56
C TYR A 97 -2.29 -13.48 -11.66
N ASN A 98 -2.08 -14.73 -12.09
CA ASN A 98 -0.78 -15.22 -12.52
C ASN A 98 -0.74 -15.19 -14.05
N TRP A 99 0.17 -14.40 -14.61
CA TRP A 99 0.26 -14.16 -16.05
C TRP A 99 0.75 -15.38 -16.84
N GLU A 100 1.52 -16.26 -16.20
CA GLU A 100 2.05 -17.46 -16.82
C GLU A 100 1.01 -18.59 -16.82
N THR A 101 0.38 -18.85 -15.67
CA THR A 101 -0.61 -19.94 -15.54
C THR A 101 -2.03 -19.52 -15.89
N GLN A 102 -2.24 -18.22 -16.15
CA GLN A 102 -3.55 -17.58 -16.35
C GLN A 102 -4.54 -17.81 -15.20
N THR A 103 -4.04 -18.19 -14.02
CA THR A 103 -4.88 -18.43 -12.85
C THR A 103 -5.36 -17.11 -12.30
N SER A 104 -6.68 -16.92 -12.21
CA SER A 104 -7.29 -15.71 -11.68
C SER A 104 -8.22 -16.03 -10.51
N THR A 105 -8.24 -15.15 -9.51
CA THR A 105 -9.23 -15.16 -8.43
C THR A 105 -9.77 -13.76 -8.17
N SER A 106 -10.95 -13.69 -7.57
CA SER A 106 -11.61 -12.44 -7.17
C SER A 106 -12.39 -12.71 -5.90
N ASN A 107 -12.07 -12.00 -4.81
CA ASN A 107 -12.62 -12.27 -3.49
C ASN A 107 -13.11 -10.98 -2.84
N SER A 108 -14.40 -10.91 -2.50
CA SER A 108 -14.90 -9.79 -1.70
C SER A 108 -14.39 -9.89 -0.26
N THR A 109 -13.93 -8.79 0.30
CA THR A 109 -13.48 -8.67 1.70
C THR A 109 -14.59 -8.07 2.55
N PRO A 110 -14.43 -7.96 3.89
CA PRO A 110 -15.38 -7.21 4.72
C PRO A 110 -15.56 -5.74 4.30
N ASN A 111 -14.53 -5.11 3.70
CA ASN A 111 -14.58 -3.70 3.32
C ASN A 111 -15.09 -3.47 1.88
N PHE A 112 -14.74 -4.35 0.95
CA PHE A 112 -15.04 -4.17 -0.48
C PHE A 112 -15.76 -5.38 -1.07
N GLN A 113 -16.75 -5.10 -1.90
CA GLN A 113 -17.35 -6.06 -2.81
C GLN A 113 -16.66 -5.97 -4.17
N VAL A 114 -16.23 -7.11 -4.70
CA VAL A 114 -15.71 -7.20 -6.07
C VAL A 114 -16.89 -7.26 -7.04
N ILE A 115 -16.87 -6.40 -8.05
CA ILE A 115 -17.84 -6.40 -9.15
C ILE A 115 -17.05 -6.62 -10.43
N ALA A 116 -17.30 -7.73 -11.10
CA ALA A 116 -16.80 -8.00 -12.44
C ALA A 116 -17.92 -7.67 -13.42
N ASP A 117 -17.67 -6.72 -14.31
CA ASP A 117 -18.60 -6.27 -15.34
C ASP A 117 -17.98 -6.43 -16.72
N SER A 118 -18.77 -6.91 -17.68
CA SER A 118 -18.25 -7.25 -19.02
C SER A 118 -17.85 -6.04 -19.85
N GLU A 119 -18.38 -4.85 -19.56
CA GLU A 119 -18.12 -3.63 -20.31
C GLU A 119 -17.06 -2.76 -19.63
N THR A 120 -17.12 -2.66 -18.30
CA THR A 120 -16.26 -1.78 -17.50
C THR A 120 -15.09 -2.49 -16.81
N GLY A 121 -15.07 -3.83 -16.81
CA GLY A 121 -14.01 -4.63 -16.23
C GLY A 121 -14.15 -4.81 -14.72
N LEU A 122 -13.04 -4.68 -13.98
CA LEU A 122 -12.99 -4.92 -12.54
C LEU A 122 -13.29 -3.63 -11.77
N LEU A 123 -14.24 -3.71 -10.84
CA LEU A 123 -14.64 -2.62 -9.96
C LEU A 123 -14.66 -3.09 -8.51
N PHE A 124 -14.37 -2.19 -7.58
CA PHE A 124 -14.51 -2.45 -6.15
C PHE A 124 -15.52 -1.52 -5.53
N LYS A 125 -16.57 -2.07 -4.93
CA LYS A 125 -17.59 -1.28 -4.25
C LYS A 125 -17.34 -1.30 -2.75
N ASN A 126 -17.14 -0.14 -2.16
CA ASN A 126 -17.04 -0.02 -0.73
C ASN A 126 -18.34 -0.45 -0.05
N LYS A 127 -18.28 -1.35 0.93
CA LYS A 127 -19.48 -1.92 1.57
C LYS A 127 -20.14 -0.95 2.55
N ARG A 128 -19.42 0.05 3.05
CA ARG A 128 -19.94 1.03 4.03
C ARG A 128 -20.77 2.10 3.36
N ASP A 129 -20.22 2.81 2.38
CA ASP A 129 -20.89 3.94 1.72
C ASP A 129 -21.47 3.58 0.34
N ARG A 130 -21.24 2.35 -0.13
CA ARG A 130 -21.71 1.81 -1.42
C ARG A 130 -21.12 2.52 -2.64
N LYS A 131 -20.07 3.34 -2.49
CA LYS A 131 -19.38 3.99 -3.60
C LYS A 131 -18.43 3.03 -4.29
N VAL A 132 -18.26 3.23 -5.60
CA VAL A 132 -17.42 2.39 -6.45
C VAL A 132 -16.05 3.05 -6.60
N VAL A 133 -15.02 2.23 -6.50
CA VAL A 133 -13.65 2.50 -6.89
C VAL A 133 -13.43 1.85 -8.26
N ASN A 134 -13.25 2.67 -9.29
CA ASN A 134 -12.90 2.18 -10.62
C ASN A 134 -11.38 2.03 -10.71
N VAL A 135 -10.91 0.83 -11.05
CA VAL A 135 -9.47 0.54 -11.10
C VAL A 135 -8.89 0.51 -12.51
N ASP A 136 -9.68 0.77 -13.55
CA ASP A 136 -9.16 0.99 -14.90
C ASP A 136 -8.16 2.17 -14.90
N PRO A 137 -6.89 1.96 -15.30
CA PRO A 137 -5.89 3.03 -15.37
C PRO A 137 -6.26 4.22 -16.26
N LYS A 138 -7.22 4.05 -17.18
CA LYS A 138 -7.68 5.08 -18.13
C LYS A 138 -8.93 5.81 -17.65
N ALA A 139 -9.58 5.33 -16.59
CA ALA A 139 -10.82 5.90 -16.08
C ALA A 139 -10.57 6.74 -14.81
N ASN A 140 -11.55 7.58 -14.46
CA ASN A 140 -11.55 8.25 -13.17
C ASN A 140 -11.86 7.22 -12.06
N PRO A 141 -11.09 7.19 -10.95
CA PRO A 141 -11.27 6.20 -9.89
C PRO A 141 -12.55 6.36 -9.06
N GLY A 142 -13.27 7.48 -9.21
CA GLY A 142 -14.55 7.78 -8.56
C GLY A 142 -14.47 8.95 -7.57
N ASP A 143 -15.61 9.55 -7.26
CA ASP A 143 -15.71 10.82 -6.52
C ASP A 143 -15.05 10.84 -5.12
N ASN A 144 -14.92 9.67 -4.50
CA ASN A 144 -14.36 9.49 -3.15
C ASN A 144 -13.02 8.76 -3.19
N SER A 145 -12.44 8.60 -4.38
CA SER A 145 -11.26 7.77 -4.58
C SER A 145 -10.17 8.57 -5.28
N THR A 146 -8.93 8.34 -4.90
CA THR A 146 -7.77 8.81 -5.68
C THR A 146 -7.02 7.62 -6.26
N ARG A 147 -6.17 7.86 -7.26
CA ARG A 147 -5.27 6.86 -7.85
C ARG A 147 -3.87 7.44 -7.93
N THR A 148 -2.94 6.81 -7.24
CA THR A 148 -1.54 7.26 -7.17
C THR A 148 -0.63 6.13 -7.62
N GLU A 149 0.10 6.33 -8.72
CA GLU A 149 1.13 5.39 -9.15
C GLU A 149 2.45 5.68 -8.44
N ILE A 150 2.98 4.68 -7.74
CA ILE A 150 4.20 4.83 -6.94
C ILE A 150 5.39 4.38 -7.78
N ARG A 151 6.29 5.33 -8.09
CA ARG A 151 7.55 5.03 -8.78
C ARG A 151 8.53 4.41 -7.79
N THR A 152 8.90 3.15 -8.02
CA THR A 152 9.85 2.42 -7.18
C THR A 152 10.64 1.42 -8.02
N LYS A 153 11.81 1.00 -7.51
CA LYS A 153 12.59 -0.12 -8.05
C LYS A 153 12.27 -1.45 -7.37
N GLU A 154 11.51 -1.40 -6.28
CA GLU A 154 11.21 -2.60 -5.48
C GLU A 154 10.18 -3.50 -6.15
N TYR A 155 9.32 -2.98 -7.01
CA TYR A 155 8.23 -3.71 -7.68
C TYR A 155 8.15 -3.28 -9.14
N LEU A 156 7.65 -4.14 -10.03
CA LEU A 156 7.40 -3.76 -11.43
C LEU A 156 6.33 -2.67 -11.54
N GLN A 157 5.28 -2.74 -10.71
CA GLN A 157 4.27 -1.70 -10.63
C GLN A 157 3.58 -1.70 -9.27
N VAL A 158 3.35 -0.49 -8.73
CA VAL A 158 2.52 -0.26 -7.54
C VAL A 158 1.57 0.89 -7.81
N VAL A 159 0.28 0.68 -7.55
CA VAL A 159 -0.73 1.74 -7.62
C VAL A 159 -1.56 1.70 -6.36
N ILE A 160 -1.75 2.85 -5.75
CA ILE A 160 -2.54 3.03 -4.53
C ILE A 160 -3.87 3.68 -4.91
N TYR A 161 -4.96 3.11 -4.41
CA TYR A 161 -6.30 3.69 -4.49
C TYR A 161 -6.79 3.99 -3.09
N ASP A 162 -6.74 5.26 -2.69
CA ASP A 162 -7.25 5.70 -1.40
C ASP A 162 -8.71 6.08 -1.52
N HIS A 163 -9.55 5.47 -0.68
CA HIS A 163 -10.99 5.73 -0.64
C HIS A 163 -11.41 6.41 0.66
N MET A 164 -12.04 7.58 0.55
CA MET A 164 -12.47 8.41 1.66
C MET A 164 -13.97 8.28 1.91
N THR A 165 -14.35 7.73 3.07
CA THR A 165 -15.76 7.71 3.49
C THR A 165 -16.08 8.98 4.29
N ARG A 166 -16.96 9.83 3.77
CA ARG A 166 -17.44 11.02 4.51
C ARG A 166 -18.30 10.59 5.71
N ARG A 167 -18.20 11.29 6.84
CA ARG A 167 -19.13 11.10 7.98
C ARG A 167 -20.56 11.38 7.51
N LYS A 168 -21.53 10.56 7.94
CA LYS A 168 -22.91 11.04 8.04
C LYS A 168 -22.93 12.04 9.19
N THR A 169 -23.29 13.27 8.90
CA THR A 169 -23.68 14.26 9.92
C THR A 169 -24.90 13.76 10.68
#